data_AF-A0A7G1I922-F1
#
_entry.id   AF-A0A7G1I922-F1
#
_cell.length_a   1.000
_cell.length_b   1.000
_cell.length_c   1.000
_cell.angle_alpha   90.00
_cell.angle_beta   90.00
_cell.angle_gamma   90.00
#
_symmetry.space_group_name_H-M   'P 1'
#
loop_
_entity.id
_entity.type
_entity.pdbx_description
1 polymer ?
#
loop_
_entity_poly.entity_id
_entity_poly.type
_entity_poly.pdbx_seq_one_letter_code
_entity_poly.pdbx_strand_id
1 'polypeptide(L)'
;MRRRPARGIAERIVGPLARAALENTLQRGQAALTGPIARGDAAAVAGHLAALTGVDPQLAHAYRVNALRTAQRAHAPEDVVEVLAR
;
A
#
# COMPACT_ATOMS: atom_id res chain seq x y z
N MET A 1 21.69 -4.13 -33.04
CA MET A 1 20.71 -4.48 -32.00
C MET A 1 20.96 -3.61 -30.77
N ARG A 2 20.16 -2.56 -30.51
CA ARG A 2 20.35 -1.70 -29.33
C ARG A 2 19.91 -2.46 -28.07
N ARG A 3 20.84 -2.78 -27.17
CA ARG A 3 20.52 -3.30 -25.83
C ARG A 3 19.59 -2.29 -25.15
N ARG A 4 18.37 -2.69 -24.77
CA ARG A 4 17.56 -1.87 -23.86
C ARG A 4 18.34 -1.73 -22.55
N PRO A 5 18.44 -0.53 -21.96
CA PRO A 5 19.10 -0.38 -20.66
C PRO A 5 18.43 -1.31 -19.66
N ALA A 6 19.23 -1.95 -18.80
CA ALA A 6 18.71 -2.80 -17.73
C ALA A 6 17.76 -1.94 -16.88
N ARG A 7 16.49 -2.38 -16.78
CA ARG A 7 15.48 -1.73 -15.93
C ARG A 7 16.00 -1.64 -14.50
N GLY A 8 15.88 -0.47 -13.86
CA GLY A 8 16.27 -0.28 -12.46
C GLY A 8 15.47 -1.16 -11.49
N ILE A 9 15.88 -1.19 -10.22
CA ILE A 9 15.21 -2.02 -9.19
C ILE A 9 13.72 -1.64 -9.09
N ALA A 10 13.40 -0.35 -9.16
CA ALA A 10 12.03 0.13 -9.14
C ALA A 10 11.19 -0.47 -10.27
N GLU A 11 11.67 -0.44 -11.52
CA GLU A 11 10.92 -0.96 -12.66
C GLU A 11 10.79 -2.49 -12.64
N ARG A 12 11.71 -3.20 -11.99
CA ARG A 12 11.64 -4.66 -11.82
C ARG A 12 10.71 -5.09 -10.69
N ILE A 13 10.52 -4.27 -9.66
CA ILE A 13 9.68 -4.60 -8.49
C ILE A 13 8.31 -3.92 -8.59
N VAL A 14 8.28 -2.59 -8.72
CA VAL A 14 7.04 -1.79 -8.73
C VAL A 14 6.22 -2.06 -9.99
N GLY A 15 6.88 -2.22 -11.15
CA GLY A 15 6.21 -2.44 -12.43
C GLY A 15 5.24 -3.63 -12.41
N PRO A 16 5.69 -4.85 -12.07
CA PRO A 16 4.82 -6.02 -11.94
C PRO A 16 3.74 -5.86 -10.87
N LEU A 17 4.07 -5.31 -9.70
CA LEU A 17 3.12 -5.12 -8.60
C LEU A 17 1.97 -4.17 -8.98
N ALA A 18 2.30 -3.03 -9.60
CA ALA A 18 1.32 -2.05 -10.04
C ALA A 18 0.39 -2.63 -11.12
N ARG A 19 0.95 -3.39 -12.08
CA ARG A 19 0.14 -4.07 -13.10
C ARG A 19 -0.82 -5.08 -12.48
N ALA A 20 -0.32 -5.95 -11.60
CA ALA A 20 -1.14 -6.95 -10.94
C ALA A 20 -2.26 -6.31 -10.08
N ALA A 21 -1.95 -5.24 -9.35
CA ALA A 21 -2.94 -4.50 -8.57
C ALA A 21 -4.05 -3.90 -9.45
N LEU A 22 -3.68 -3.30 -10.59
CA LEU A 22 -4.63 -2.75 -11.55
C LEU A 22 -5.50 -3.84 -12.18
N GLU A 23 -4.89 -4.91 -12.69
CA GLU A 23 -5.60 -6.03 -13.32
C GLU A 23 -6.59 -6.68 -12.34
N ASN A 24 -6.15 -6.96 -11.10
CA ASN A 24 -7.02 -7.50 -10.07
C ASN A 24 -8.19 -6.56 -9.76
N THR A 25 -7.95 -5.25 -9.68
CA THR A 25 -8.99 -4.26 -9.40
C THR A 25 -10.00 -4.18 -10.53
N LEU A 26 -9.57 -4.21 -11.79
CA LEU A 26 -10.46 -4.20 -12.96
C LEU A 26 -11.33 -5.47 -13.02
N GLN A 27 -10.80 -6.62 -12.63
CA GLN A 27 -11.52 -7.90 -12.67
C GLN A 27 -12.47 -8.11 -11.49
N ARG A 28 -12.06 -7.71 -10.28
CA ARG A 28 -12.73 -8.09 -9.02
C ARG A 28 -13.26 -6.90 -8.21
N GLY A 29 -13.03 -5.67 -8.67
CA GLY A 29 -13.45 -4.45 -8.00
C GLY A 29 -12.94 -4.41 -6.56
N GLN A 30 -13.83 -4.11 -5.62
CA GLN A 30 -13.49 -3.99 -4.20
C GLN A 30 -12.99 -5.30 -3.57
N ALA A 31 -13.40 -6.46 -4.10
CA ALA A 31 -12.93 -7.77 -3.65
C ALA A 31 -11.47 -8.07 -4.04
N ALA A 32 -10.84 -7.20 -4.83
CA ALA A 32 -9.41 -7.23 -5.13
C ALA A 32 -8.54 -6.65 -4.02
N LEU A 33 -9.14 -5.97 -3.04
CA LEU A 33 -8.39 -5.31 -1.99
C LEU A 33 -7.62 -6.34 -1.14
N THR A 34 -6.33 -6.10 -0.97
CA THR A 34 -5.42 -6.97 -0.22
C THR A 34 -4.52 -6.13 0.68
N GLY A 35 -3.55 -6.78 1.33
CA GLY A 35 -2.58 -6.12 2.22
C GLY A 35 -3.07 -6.04 3.66
N PRO A 36 -2.31 -5.35 4.53
CA PRO A 36 -2.56 -5.35 5.96
C PRO A 36 -3.91 -4.71 6.33
N ILE A 37 -4.34 -3.67 5.60
CA ILE A 37 -5.64 -3.03 5.84
C ILE A 37 -6.80 -3.99 5.59
N ALA A 38 -6.76 -4.75 4.50
CA ALA A 38 -7.80 -5.72 4.16
C ALA A 38 -7.87 -6.89 5.16
N ARG A 39 -6.75 -7.21 5.81
CA ARG A 39 -6.67 -8.29 6.81
C ARG A 39 -6.88 -7.83 8.25
N GLY A 40 -7.03 -6.53 8.50
CA GLY A 40 -7.11 -6.00 9.86
C GLY A 40 -5.79 -6.04 10.64
N ASP A 41 -4.64 -5.99 9.95
CA ASP A 41 -3.32 -6.17 10.56
C ASP A 41 -2.73 -4.82 11.01
N ALA A 42 -3.21 -4.33 12.16
CA ALA A 42 -2.79 -3.04 12.73
C ALA A 42 -1.29 -2.98 13.06
N ALA A 43 -0.70 -4.11 13.48
CA ALA A 43 0.72 -4.20 13.78
C ALA A 43 1.59 -3.97 12.53
N ALA A 44 1.24 -4.58 11.39
CA ALA A 44 1.93 -4.34 10.14
C ALA A 44 1.78 -2.87 9.67
N VAL A 45 0.60 -2.26 9.84
CA VAL A 45 0.37 -0.84 9.50
C VAL A 45 1.25 0.07 10.35
N ALA A 46 1.34 -0.18 11.66
CA ALA A 46 2.21 0.57 12.56
C ALA A 46 3.69 0.44 12.16
N GLY A 47 4.13 -0.78 11.83
CA GLY A 47 5.48 -1.04 11.34
C GLY A 47 5.81 -0.30 10.04
N HIS A 48 4.87 -0.25 9.08
CA HIS A 48 5.03 0.52 7.85
C HIS A 48 5.14 2.02 8.13
N LEU A 49 4.28 2.58 8.98
CA LEU A 49 4.34 4.01 9.34
C LEU A 49 5.68 4.36 9.97
N ALA A 50 6.16 3.56 10.93
CA ALA A 50 7.47 3.77 11.55
C ALA A 50 8.62 3.73 10.53
N ALA A 51 8.61 2.75 9.62
CA ALA A 51 9.62 2.64 8.58
C ALA A 51 9.59 3.84 7.61
N LEU A 52 8.40 4.27 7.18
CA LEU A 52 8.24 5.40 6.27
C LEU A 52 8.61 6.72 6.93
N THR A 53 8.29 6.93 8.21
CA THR A 53 8.70 8.11 8.97
C THR A 53 10.22 8.20 9.07
N GLY A 54 10.92 7.07 9.19
CA GLY A 54 12.38 7.02 9.18
C GLY A 54 13.01 7.39 7.82
N VAL A 55 12.25 7.29 6.72
CA VAL A 55 12.69 7.68 5.37
C VAL A 55 12.33 9.15 5.09
N ASP A 56 11.05 9.48 5.24
CA ASP A 56 10.50 10.82 5.03
C ASP A 56 9.12 10.95 5.73
N PRO A 57 8.95 11.88 6.69
CA PRO A 57 7.66 12.14 7.33
C PRO A 57 6.51 12.47 6.35
N GLN A 58 6.79 13.10 5.21
CA GLN A 58 5.77 13.38 4.20
C GLN A 58 5.31 12.11 3.48
N LEU A 59 6.21 11.15 3.28
CA LEU A 59 5.87 9.84 2.72
C LEU A 59 4.97 9.05 3.69
N ALA A 60 5.28 9.08 4.98
CA ALA A 60 4.41 8.48 6.00
C ALA A 60 3.02 9.15 6.02
N HIS A 61 2.95 10.47 5.87
CA HIS A 61 1.68 11.18 5.76
C HIS A 61 0.87 10.74 4.53
N ALA A 62 1.49 10.64 3.35
CA ALA A 62 0.83 10.16 2.14
C ALA A 62 0.33 8.71 2.28
N TYR A 63 1.11 7.84 2.92
CA TYR A 63 0.69 6.47 3.24
C TYR A 63 -0.54 6.47 4.16
N ARG A 64 -0.52 7.26 5.25
CA ARG A 64 -1.62 7.37 6.22
C ARG A 64 -2.93 7.79 5.55
N VAL A 65 -2.90 8.84 4.72
CA VAL A 65 -4.09 9.34 4.01
C VAL A 65 -4.70 8.27 3.11
N ASN A 66 -3.86 7.60 2.31
CA ASN A 66 -4.34 6.54 1.41
C ASN A 66 -4.87 5.33 2.21
N ALA A 67 -4.15 4.92 3.26
CA ALA A 67 -4.53 3.80 4.11
C ALA A 67 -5.84 4.06 4.88
N LEU A 68 -6.08 5.28 5.37
CA LEU A 68 -7.36 5.67 5.98
C LEU A 68 -8.51 5.52 5.00
N ARG A 69 -8.33 6.02 3.77
CA ARG A 69 -9.36 5.88 2.72
C ARG A 69 -9.63 4.41 2.41
N THR A 70 -8.59 3.57 2.38
CA THR A 70 -8.73 2.13 2.21
C THR A 70 -9.45 1.47 3.38
N ALA A 71 -9.10 1.82 4.63
CA ALA A 71 -9.71 1.27 5.85
C ALA A 71 -11.21 1.57 5.90
N GLN A 72 -11.61 2.80 5.60
CA GLN A 72 -13.01 3.20 5.51
C GLN A 72 -13.78 2.38 4.47
N ARG A 73 -13.21 2.17 3.28
CA ARG A 73 -13.86 1.38 2.20
C ARG A 73 -13.86 -0.12 2.47
N ALA A 74 -12.95 -0.61 3.31
CA ALA A 74 -12.83 -2.01 3.67
C ALA A 74 -13.65 -2.38 4.92
N HIS A 75 -14.21 -1.38 5.62
CA HIS A 75 -14.74 -1.54 6.97
C HIS A 75 -13.73 -2.22 7.90
N ALA A 76 -12.48 -1.73 7.84
CA ALA A 76 -11.40 -2.30 8.64
C ALA A 76 -11.70 -2.17 10.14
N PRO A 77 -11.14 -3.06 10.98
CA PRO A 77 -11.32 -3.00 12.42
C PRO A 77 -10.79 -1.69 13.03
N GLU A 78 -11.32 -1.34 14.19
CA GLU A 78 -11.06 -0.06 14.85
C GLU A 78 -9.58 0.14 15.19
N ASP A 79 -8.87 -0.92 15.57
CA ASP A 79 -7.43 -0.87 15.88
C ASP A 79 -6.56 -0.40 14.70
N VAL A 80 -6.91 -0.80 13.47
CA VAL A 80 -6.27 -0.31 12.24
C VAL A 80 -6.54 1.18 12.06
N VAL A 81 -7.77 1.62 12.30
CA VAL A 81 -8.15 3.03 12.18
C VAL A 81 -7.44 3.88 13.23
N GLU A 82 -7.33 3.41 14.46
CA GLU A 82 -6.61 4.08 15.54
C GLU A 82 -5.13 4.27 15.23
N VAL A 83 -4.46 3.23 14.69
CA VAL A 83 -3.05 3.35 14.27
C VAL A 83 -2.87 4.44 13.22
N LEU A 84 -3.85 4.58 12.33
CA LEU A 84 -3.82 5.57 11.26
C LEU A 84 -4.28 6.98 11.68
N ALA A 85 -4.97 7.12 12.82
CA ALA A 85 -5.44 8.41 13.33
C ALA A 85 -4.38 9.17 14.14
N ARG A 86 -3.26 8.51 14.47
CA ARG A 86 -2.09 9.09 15.16
C ARG A 86 -1.17 9.82 14.18
#